data_AF-A0A652JTE0-F1
#
_entry.id   AF-A0A652JTE0-F1
#
_cell.length_a   1.000
_cell.length_b   1.000
_cell.length_c   1.000
_cell.angle_alpha   90.00
_cell.angle_beta   90.00
_cell.angle_gamma   90.00
#
_symmetry.space_group_name_H-M   'P 1'
#
loop_
_entity.id
_entity.type
_entity.pdbx_description
1 polymer ?
#
loop_
_entity_poly.entity_id
_entity_poly.type
_entity_poly.pdbx_seq_one_letter_code
_entity_poly.pdbx_strand_id
1 'polypeptide(L)'
;MTPDDAAKLLASCAAFDNRQPSQIAMRAWATSLKDVPLDQDCFDAVARFYGTPPKEAGQRLWIQPHDVRSWRDIIRKERLENFVYDGNPDESPKQYLANYRRQMDAVASGRVAGPAETPALEGSFHPQVLARLEEEHGFNGVGQQIPGGEEAAAAVKRSGPLGVECPVPACQAPIGRPCKSALRSRASKVIHAARRRAAQGQPVTSESPEEIERRRSASLASLERIIANQEAAREEALGE
;
A
#
# COMPACT_ATOMS: atom_id res chain seq x y z
N MET A 1 -29.23 -1.05 -5.18
CA MET A 1 -30.14 0.00 -4.66
C MET A 1 -31.25 0.31 -5.66
N THR A 2 -32.36 0.87 -5.19
CA THR A 2 -33.47 1.35 -6.04
C THR A 2 -33.22 2.76 -6.59
N PRO A 3 -33.99 3.25 -7.60
CA PRO A 3 -33.90 4.65 -8.05
C PRO A 3 -34.14 5.68 -6.94
N ASP A 4 -35.07 5.41 -6.01
CA ASP A 4 -35.37 6.30 -4.89
C ASP A 4 -34.22 6.35 -3.89
N ASP A 5 -33.57 5.21 -3.65
CA ASP A 5 -32.37 5.15 -2.84
C ASP A 5 -31.21 5.93 -3.48
N ALA A 6 -31.02 5.75 -4.80
CA ALA A 6 -30.01 6.50 -5.54
C ALA A 6 -30.29 8.00 -5.54
N ALA A 7 -31.56 8.43 -5.52
CA ALA A 7 -31.93 9.84 -5.38
C ALA A 7 -31.50 10.42 -4.02
N LYS A 8 -31.68 9.68 -2.92
CA LYS A 8 -31.21 10.09 -1.58
C LYS A 8 -29.69 10.24 -1.54
N LEU A 9 -28.97 9.26 -2.09
CA LEU A 9 -27.51 9.31 -2.17
C LEU A 9 -27.03 10.48 -3.03
N LEU A 10 -27.63 10.70 -4.20
CA LEU A 10 -27.32 11.82 -5.08
C LEU A 10 -27.59 13.18 -4.42
N ALA A 11 -28.64 13.30 -3.60
CA ALA A 11 -28.90 14.50 -2.82
C ALA A 11 -27.77 14.77 -1.81
N SER A 12 -27.22 13.73 -1.17
CA SER A 12 -26.04 13.87 -0.32
C SER A 12 -24.81 14.32 -1.11
N CYS A 13 -24.58 13.79 -2.32
CA CYS A 13 -23.47 14.23 -3.19
C CYS A 13 -23.63 15.71 -3.60
N ALA A 14 -24.86 16.11 -3.94
CA ALA A 14 -25.19 17.47 -4.35
C ALA A 14 -24.91 18.52 -3.28
N ALA A 15 -25.00 18.15 -2.00
CA ALA A 15 -24.62 19.04 -0.90
C ALA A 15 -23.13 19.43 -0.92
N PHE A 16 -22.25 18.61 -1.52
CA PHE A 16 -20.81 18.89 -1.60
C PHE A 16 -20.40 19.57 -2.91
N ASP A 17 -20.95 19.14 -4.04
CA ASP A 17 -20.49 19.60 -5.36
C ASP A 17 -21.51 20.45 -6.12
N ASN A 18 -22.62 20.81 -5.49
CA ASN A 18 -23.67 21.65 -6.07
C ASN A 18 -24.26 21.11 -7.38
N ARG A 19 -24.20 19.79 -7.64
CA ARG A 19 -24.89 19.19 -8.79
C ARG A 19 -26.41 19.25 -8.61
N GLN A 20 -27.14 19.28 -9.73
CA GLN A 20 -28.61 19.17 -9.76
C GLN A 20 -28.98 17.84 -10.45
N PRO A 21 -29.19 16.75 -9.70
CA PRO A 21 -29.39 15.43 -10.29
C PRO A 21 -30.74 15.33 -11.02
N SER A 22 -30.73 14.85 -12.26
CA SER A 22 -31.96 14.56 -13.01
C SER A 22 -32.53 13.17 -12.69
N GLN A 23 -33.79 12.91 -13.06
CA GLN A 23 -34.38 11.56 -12.94
C GLN A 23 -33.58 10.50 -13.72
N ILE A 24 -32.97 10.89 -14.84
CA ILE A 24 -32.11 9.99 -15.63
C ILE A 24 -30.84 9.65 -14.83
N ALA A 25 -30.24 10.63 -14.15
CA ALA A 25 -29.08 10.40 -13.30
C ALA A 25 -29.40 9.45 -12.14
N MET A 26 -30.59 9.57 -11.52
CA MET A 26 -31.05 8.66 -10.47
C MET A 26 -31.13 7.21 -10.97
N ARG A 27 -31.75 6.98 -12.14
CA ARG A 27 -31.84 5.65 -12.76
C ARG A 27 -30.48 5.08 -13.16
N ALA A 28 -29.59 5.93 -13.69
CA ALA A 28 -28.23 5.53 -14.05
C ALA A 28 -27.44 5.08 -12.80
N TRP A 29 -27.48 5.87 -11.72
CA TRP A 29 -26.83 5.53 -10.45
C TRP A 29 -27.39 4.24 -9.84
N ALA A 30 -28.71 4.08 -9.81
CA ALA A 30 -29.34 2.85 -9.33
C ALA A 30 -28.91 1.61 -10.13
N THR A 31 -28.72 1.76 -11.45
CA THR A 31 -28.24 0.68 -12.32
C THR A 31 -26.78 0.33 -12.04
N SER A 32 -25.91 1.34 -11.88
CA SER A 32 -24.49 1.13 -11.55
C SER A 32 -24.26 0.55 -10.15
N LEU A 33 -25.18 0.80 -9.22
CA LEU A 33 -25.12 0.38 -7.82
C LEU A 33 -26.21 -0.62 -7.46
N LYS A 34 -26.70 -1.40 -8.43
CA LYS A 34 -27.85 -2.30 -8.29
C LYS A 34 -27.73 -3.30 -7.13
N ASP A 35 -26.53 -3.78 -6.87
CA ASP A 35 -26.13 -4.75 -5.84
C ASP A 35 -25.68 -4.12 -4.51
N VAL A 36 -25.58 -2.79 -4.46
CA VAL A 36 -25.19 -2.06 -3.23
C VAL A 36 -26.46 -1.60 -2.51
N PRO A 37 -26.68 -1.94 -1.24
CA PRO A 37 -27.78 -1.39 -0.45
C PRO A 37 -27.50 0.08 -0.10
N LEU A 38 -28.56 0.87 0.14
CA LEU A 38 -28.38 2.21 0.71
C LEU A 38 -28.27 2.09 2.23
N ASP A 39 -27.04 2.06 2.72
CA ASP A 39 -26.70 2.04 4.14
C ASP A 39 -25.87 3.26 4.55
N GLN A 40 -25.56 3.36 5.84
CA GLN A 40 -24.73 4.45 6.37
C GLN A 40 -23.35 4.48 5.69
N ASP A 41 -22.79 3.32 5.33
CA ASP A 41 -21.51 3.23 4.65
C ASP A 41 -21.52 3.93 3.27
N CYS A 42 -22.66 3.99 2.57
CA CYS A 42 -22.78 4.77 1.34
C CYS A 42 -22.64 6.28 1.60
N PHE A 43 -23.20 6.80 2.70
CA PHE A 43 -23.07 8.21 3.07
C PHE A 43 -21.67 8.52 3.62
N ASP A 44 -21.11 7.63 4.42
CA ASP A 44 -19.74 7.74 4.94
C ASP A 44 -18.72 7.70 3.79
N ALA A 45 -18.97 6.90 2.74
CA ALA A 45 -18.17 6.89 1.52
C ALA A 45 -18.18 8.25 0.80
N VAL A 46 -19.34 8.91 0.71
CA VAL A 46 -19.44 10.28 0.14
C VAL A 46 -18.66 11.27 1.00
N ALA A 47 -18.88 11.26 2.32
CA ALA A 47 -18.17 12.15 3.24
C ALA A 47 -16.65 11.95 3.17
N ARG A 48 -16.18 10.70 3.11
CA ARG A 48 -14.77 10.36 3.03
C ARG A 48 -14.14 10.76 1.70
N PHE A 49 -14.85 10.62 0.58
CA PHE A 49 -14.39 11.07 -0.72
C PHE A 49 -14.11 12.58 -0.71
N TYR A 50 -15.06 13.40 -0.22
CA TYR A 50 -14.89 14.85 -0.18
C TYR A 50 -13.97 15.34 0.95
N GLY A 51 -13.82 14.56 2.03
CA GLY A 51 -12.83 14.83 3.08
C GLY A 51 -11.39 14.49 2.66
N THR A 52 -11.20 13.76 1.56
CA THR A 52 -9.88 13.42 1.03
C THR A 52 -9.41 14.53 0.09
N PRO A 53 -8.22 15.14 0.31
CA PRO A 53 -7.73 16.19 -0.56
C PRO A 53 -7.49 15.68 -1.99
N PRO A 54 -7.74 16.51 -3.02
CA PRO A 54 -7.51 16.12 -4.40
C PRO A 54 -6.02 15.83 -4.65
N LYS A 55 -5.74 14.92 -5.60
CA LYS A 55 -4.37 14.57 -5.99
C LYS A 55 -3.61 15.77 -6.56
N GLU A 56 -4.33 16.63 -7.26
CA GLU A 56 -3.80 17.85 -7.88
C GLU A 56 -4.40 19.08 -7.21
N ALA A 57 -3.55 20.07 -6.94
CA ALA A 57 -4.00 21.32 -6.36
C ALA A 57 -4.96 22.04 -7.32
N GLY A 58 -6.13 22.44 -6.82
CA GLY A 58 -7.16 23.11 -7.60
C GLY A 58 -8.11 22.19 -8.39
N GLN A 59 -7.90 20.87 -8.37
CA GLN A 59 -8.84 19.94 -8.99
C GLN A 59 -10.15 19.92 -8.21
N ARG A 60 -11.27 20.12 -8.91
CA ARG A 60 -12.61 19.97 -8.34
C ARG A 60 -12.91 18.49 -8.13
N LEU A 61 -13.30 18.14 -6.91
CA LEU A 61 -13.77 16.80 -6.58
C LEU A 61 -15.18 16.59 -7.15
N TRP A 62 -15.38 15.45 -7.81
CA TRP A 62 -16.66 15.04 -8.36
C TRP A 62 -16.85 13.55 -8.19
N ILE A 63 -17.72 13.14 -7.27
CA ILE A 63 -17.91 11.72 -6.97
C ILE A 63 -18.74 11.01 -8.05
N GLN A 64 -18.31 9.82 -8.43
CA GLN A 64 -19.00 8.92 -9.35
C GLN A 64 -19.48 7.65 -8.62
N PRO A 65 -20.38 6.84 -9.22
CA PRO A 65 -20.89 5.62 -8.57
C PRO A 65 -19.78 4.65 -8.14
N HIS A 66 -18.73 4.49 -8.96
CA HIS A 66 -17.64 3.56 -8.65
C HIS A 66 -16.79 4.02 -7.45
N ASP A 67 -16.71 5.34 -7.20
CA ASP A 67 -16.04 5.89 -6.01
C ASP A 67 -16.78 5.50 -4.74
N VAL A 68 -18.12 5.59 -4.75
CA VAL A 68 -18.96 5.17 -3.61
C VAL A 68 -18.72 3.70 -3.28
N ARG A 69 -18.69 2.83 -4.30
CA ARG A 69 -18.39 1.40 -4.12
C ARG A 69 -17.00 1.21 -3.50
N SER A 70 -15.99 1.85 -4.08
CA SER A 70 -14.60 1.71 -3.64
C SER A 70 -14.41 2.16 -2.19
N TRP A 71 -14.94 3.32 -1.81
CA TRP A 71 -14.83 3.83 -0.45
C TRP A 71 -15.66 3.03 0.54
N ARG A 72 -16.85 2.57 0.17
CA ARG A 72 -17.65 1.67 1.00
C ARG A 72 -16.90 0.36 1.27
N ASP A 73 -16.26 -0.22 0.25
CA ASP A 73 -15.46 -1.44 0.41
C ASP A 73 -14.24 -1.20 1.31
N ILE A 74 -13.60 -0.04 1.22
CA ILE A 74 -12.50 0.35 2.13
C ILE A 74 -13.00 0.43 3.57
N ILE A 75 -14.08 1.17 3.85
CA ILE A 75 -14.66 1.32 5.19
C ILE A 75 -14.99 -0.05 5.80
N ARG A 76 -15.59 -0.94 5.01
CA ARG A 76 -15.94 -2.29 5.46
C ARG A 76 -14.71 -3.15 5.74
N LYS A 77 -13.66 -3.02 4.93
CA LYS A 77 -12.38 -3.72 5.15
C LYS A 77 -11.67 -3.25 6.41
N GLU A 78 -11.67 -1.95 6.68
CA GLU A 78 -11.07 -1.38 7.90
C GLU A 78 -11.73 -1.95 9.16
N ARG A 79 -13.07 -2.09 9.17
CA ARG A 79 -13.76 -2.74 10.30
C ARG A 79 -13.42 -4.21 10.46
N LEU A 80 -13.02 -4.87 9.38
CA LEU A 80 -12.63 -6.28 9.37
C LEU A 80 -11.14 -6.51 9.60
N GLU A 81 -10.32 -5.47 9.75
CA GLU A 81 -8.86 -5.58 9.80
C GLU A 81 -8.37 -6.53 10.90
N ASN A 82 -9.00 -6.49 12.08
CA ASN A 82 -8.68 -7.34 13.22
C ASN A 82 -9.74 -8.45 13.46
N PHE A 83 -10.61 -8.74 12.49
CA PHE A 83 -11.72 -9.66 12.72
C PHE A 83 -11.25 -11.05 13.15
N VAL A 84 -11.71 -11.48 14.34
CA VAL A 84 -11.54 -12.83 14.87
C VAL A 84 -12.91 -13.47 14.98
N TYR A 85 -13.04 -14.69 14.46
CA TYR A 85 -14.26 -15.45 14.61
C TYR A 85 -14.39 -15.98 16.03
N ASP A 86 -15.47 -15.61 16.71
CA ASP A 86 -15.84 -16.13 18.02
C ASP A 86 -17.04 -17.07 17.85
N GLY A 87 -16.80 -18.37 17.93
CA GLY A 87 -17.79 -19.41 17.68
C GLY A 87 -17.61 -20.62 18.59
N ASN A 88 -18.61 -21.51 18.59
CA ASN A 88 -18.62 -22.66 19.47
C ASN A 88 -17.67 -23.78 18.95
N PRO A 89 -16.76 -24.33 19.79
CA PRO A 89 -15.88 -25.44 19.41
C PRO A 89 -16.60 -26.69 18.89
N ASP A 90 -17.85 -26.92 19.30
CA ASP A 90 -18.63 -28.10 18.91
C ASP A 90 -19.47 -27.89 17.62
N GLU A 91 -19.25 -26.79 16.89
CA GLU A 91 -19.96 -26.50 15.65
C GLU A 91 -19.61 -27.48 14.53
N SER A 92 -20.63 -27.97 13.81
CA SER A 92 -20.37 -28.67 12.54
C SER A 92 -19.78 -27.70 11.50
N PRO A 93 -19.02 -28.19 10.49
CA PRO A 93 -18.44 -27.32 9.45
C PRO A 93 -19.45 -26.44 8.71
N LYS A 94 -20.69 -26.92 8.54
CA LYS A 94 -21.77 -26.15 7.90
C LYS A 94 -22.26 -25.00 8.80
N GLN A 95 -22.34 -25.23 10.11
CA GLN A 95 -22.71 -24.21 11.09
C GLN A 95 -21.60 -23.15 11.19
N TYR A 96 -20.35 -23.58 11.29
CA TYR A 96 -19.17 -22.71 11.28
C TYR A 96 -19.21 -21.72 10.12
N LEU A 97 -19.35 -22.20 8.87
CA LEU A 97 -19.36 -21.31 7.70
C LEU A 97 -20.53 -20.33 7.69
N ALA A 98 -21.70 -20.76 8.17
CA ALA A 98 -22.88 -19.90 8.23
C ALA A 98 -22.74 -18.81 9.30
N ASN A 99 -22.23 -19.17 10.47
CA ASN A 99 -22.00 -18.26 11.59
C ASN A 99 -20.84 -17.31 11.29
N TYR A 100 -19.75 -17.81 10.71
CA TYR A 100 -18.60 -17.00 10.26
C TYR A 100 -19.04 -15.89 9.32
N ARG A 101 -19.80 -16.23 8.25
CA ARG A 101 -20.31 -15.23 7.30
C ARG A 101 -21.22 -14.21 7.98
N ARG A 102 -22.09 -14.67 8.87
CA ARG A 102 -23.01 -13.80 9.62
C ARG A 102 -22.26 -12.81 10.51
N GLN A 103 -21.26 -13.29 11.25
CA GLN A 103 -20.48 -12.47 12.17
C GLN A 103 -19.60 -11.47 11.39
N MET A 104 -18.94 -11.93 10.32
CA MET A 104 -18.20 -11.07 9.40
C MET A 104 -19.10 -9.98 8.80
N ASP A 105 -20.30 -10.31 8.33
CA ASP A 105 -21.26 -9.33 7.79
C ASP A 105 -21.74 -8.33 8.85
N ALA A 106 -21.92 -8.79 10.10
CA ALA A 106 -22.32 -7.93 11.22
C ALA A 106 -21.24 -6.90 11.57
N VAL A 107 -19.97 -7.33 11.62
CA VAL A 107 -18.82 -6.44 11.84
C VAL A 107 -18.62 -5.49 10.66
N ALA A 108 -18.60 -6.03 9.42
CA ALA A 108 -18.40 -5.23 8.22
C ALA A 108 -19.47 -4.13 8.07
N SER A 109 -20.73 -4.44 8.39
CA SER A 109 -21.84 -3.45 8.37
C SER A 109 -21.83 -2.46 9.54
N GLY A 110 -20.91 -2.60 10.50
CA GLY A 110 -20.87 -1.75 11.69
C GLY A 110 -22.01 -1.98 12.68
N ARG A 111 -22.83 -3.03 12.50
CA ARG A 111 -23.87 -3.43 13.47
C ARG A 111 -23.28 -3.96 14.77
N VAL A 112 -22.09 -4.54 14.68
CA VAL A 112 -21.26 -4.94 15.80
C VAL A 112 -19.94 -4.19 15.66
N ALA A 113 -19.42 -3.67 16.77
CA ALA A 113 -18.13 -3.01 16.78
C ALA A 113 -17.04 -4.01 16.35
N GLY A 114 -16.15 -3.59 15.47
CA GLY A 114 -14.96 -4.37 15.16
C GLY A 114 -14.08 -4.53 16.40
N PRO A 115 -13.34 -5.64 16.52
CA PRO A 115 -12.37 -5.81 17.59
C PRO A 115 -11.34 -4.66 17.56
N ALA A 116 -11.25 -3.94 18.68
CA ALA A 116 -10.40 -2.75 18.82
C ALA A 116 -8.92 -3.10 18.96
N GLU A 117 -8.62 -4.33 19.37
CA GLU A 117 -7.27 -4.79 19.64
C GLU A 117 -6.80 -5.69 18.50
N THR A 118 -5.59 -5.42 18.00
CA THR A 118 -4.87 -6.37 17.16
C THR A 118 -4.47 -7.53 18.08
N PRO A 119 -4.99 -8.74 17.87
CA PRO A 119 -4.60 -9.88 18.69
C PRO A 119 -3.09 -10.03 18.61
N ALA A 120 -2.45 -10.22 19.76
CA ALA A 120 -1.03 -10.49 19.79
C ALA A 120 -0.74 -11.70 18.90
N LEU A 121 0.31 -11.62 18.08
CA LEU A 121 0.79 -12.80 17.37
C LEU A 121 1.28 -13.80 18.42
N GLU A 122 0.47 -14.83 18.65
CA GLU A 122 0.84 -15.93 19.53
C GLU A 122 1.75 -16.90 18.76
N GLY A 123 2.89 -17.22 19.35
CA GLY A 123 3.86 -18.16 18.79
C GLY A 123 5.25 -17.56 18.60
N SER A 124 6.27 -18.35 18.93
CA SER A 124 7.67 -18.09 18.58
C SER A 124 8.05 -18.91 17.34
N PHE A 125 9.25 -18.66 16.80
CA PHE A 125 9.83 -19.58 15.82
C PHE A 125 9.89 -21.00 16.40
N HIS A 126 9.74 -22.00 15.52
CA HIS A 126 9.87 -23.40 15.92
C HIS A 126 11.19 -23.64 16.67
N PRO A 127 11.24 -24.42 17.76
CA PRO A 127 12.43 -24.56 18.60
C PRO A 127 13.71 -24.94 17.84
N GLN A 128 13.58 -25.77 16.80
CA GLN A 128 14.72 -26.14 15.94
C GLN A 128 15.29 -24.98 15.12
N VAL A 129 14.43 -24.05 14.71
CA VAL A 129 14.86 -22.83 14.00
C VAL A 129 15.61 -21.92 14.97
N LEU A 130 15.16 -21.83 16.22
CA LEU A 130 15.84 -21.06 17.25
C LEU A 130 17.21 -21.63 17.59
N ALA A 131 17.31 -22.95 17.80
CA ALA A 131 18.58 -23.62 18.05
C ALA A 131 19.57 -23.38 16.91
N ARG A 132 19.11 -23.49 15.65
CA ARG A 132 19.96 -23.26 14.49
C ARG A 132 20.42 -21.80 14.35
N LEU A 133 19.53 -20.84 14.61
CA LEU A 133 19.87 -19.42 14.59
C LEU A 133 20.86 -19.06 15.72
N GLU A 134 20.72 -19.68 16.89
CA GLU A 134 21.65 -19.51 18.00
C GLU A 134 23.03 -20.10 17.67
N GLU A 135 23.08 -21.31 17.11
CA GLU A 135 24.33 -22.00 16.75
C GLU A 135 25.06 -21.35 15.55
N GLU A 136 24.36 -21.05 14.46
CA GLU A 136 24.98 -20.56 13.21
C GLU A 136 25.23 -19.04 13.24
N HIS A 137 24.43 -18.29 14.01
CA HIS A 137 24.43 -16.83 13.95
C HIS A 137 24.50 -16.14 15.32
N GLY A 138 24.62 -16.90 16.42
CA GLY A 138 24.66 -16.34 17.78
C GLY A 138 23.38 -15.57 18.14
N PHE A 139 22.25 -15.90 17.51
CA PHE A 139 21.02 -15.15 17.68
C PHE A 139 20.34 -15.46 19.02
N ASN A 140 20.21 -14.45 19.89
CA ASN A 140 19.56 -14.53 21.20
C ASN A 140 18.37 -13.55 21.35
N GLY A 141 17.75 -13.16 20.23
CA GLY A 141 16.78 -12.07 20.17
C GLY A 141 15.33 -12.43 20.56
N VAL A 142 15.03 -13.68 20.89
CA VAL A 142 13.68 -14.08 21.32
C VAL A 142 13.48 -13.74 22.80
N GLY A 143 12.38 -13.04 23.12
CA GLY A 143 12.04 -12.69 24.49
C GLY A 143 12.86 -11.54 25.09
N GLN A 144 13.78 -10.93 24.33
CA GLN A 144 14.43 -9.70 24.77
C GLN A 144 13.45 -8.53 24.70
N GLN A 145 13.36 -7.76 25.78
CA GLN A 145 12.68 -6.47 25.75
C GLN A 145 13.44 -5.52 24.84
N ILE A 146 12.80 -5.11 23.74
CA ILE A 146 13.32 -4.02 22.91
C ILE A 146 13.20 -2.75 23.75
N PRO A 147 14.31 -2.01 24.01
CA PRO A 147 14.23 -0.76 24.73
C PRO A 147 13.26 0.19 24.02
N GLY A 148 12.16 0.52 24.69
CA GLY A 148 11.14 1.42 24.16
C GLY A 148 11.66 2.85 24.15
N GLY A 149 12.23 3.29 23.04
CA GLY A 149 12.65 4.67 22.84
C GLY A 149 13.12 4.95 21.42
N GLU A 150 12.73 6.10 20.86
CA GLU A 150 13.15 6.53 19.51
C GLU A 150 14.67 6.61 19.35
N GLU A 151 15.41 6.87 20.44
CA GLU A 151 16.88 6.91 20.47
C GLU A 151 17.53 5.53 20.31
N ALA A 152 16.93 4.46 20.84
CA ALA A 152 17.50 3.10 20.74
C ALA A 152 17.39 2.53 19.32
N ALA A 153 16.32 2.89 18.59
CA ALA A 153 16.11 2.47 17.21
C ALA A 153 17.13 3.09 16.23
N ALA A 154 17.74 4.23 16.58
CA ALA A 154 18.74 4.90 15.77
C ALA A 154 20.13 4.22 15.82
N ALA A 155 20.43 3.47 16.89
CA ALA A 155 21.70 2.76 17.06
C ALA A 155 21.78 1.44 16.27
N VAL A 156 20.62 0.87 15.89
CA VAL A 156 20.56 -0.36 15.10
C VAL A 156 20.96 -0.05 13.66
N LYS A 157 22.19 -0.43 13.27
CA LYS A 157 22.66 -0.40 11.88
C LYS A 157 21.75 -1.32 11.05
N ARG A 158 20.74 -0.74 10.39
CA ARG A 158 19.88 -1.47 9.45
C ARG A 158 20.75 -2.02 8.33
N SER A 159 20.58 -3.28 8.00
CA SER A 159 21.28 -3.89 6.86
C SER A 159 20.91 -3.16 5.56
N GLY A 160 21.89 -2.98 4.67
CA GLY A 160 21.70 -2.38 3.35
C GLY A 160 21.90 -0.86 3.29
N PRO A 161 21.55 -0.23 2.14
CA PRO A 161 21.98 1.13 1.80
C PRO A 161 21.39 2.24 2.65
N LEU A 162 20.33 1.97 3.43
CA LEU A 162 19.76 2.93 4.37
C LEU A 162 20.44 2.91 5.74
N GLY A 163 21.32 1.93 6.00
CA GLY A 163 22.10 1.83 7.25
C GLY A 163 23.25 2.81 7.38
N VAL A 164 23.57 3.56 6.31
CA VAL A 164 24.61 4.60 6.27
C VAL A 164 23.99 5.93 5.85
N GLU A 165 24.58 7.04 6.27
CA GLU A 165 24.18 8.36 5.79
C GLU A 165 24.50 8.52 4.30
N CYS A 166 23.70 9.33 3.58
CA CYS A 166 23.97 9.56 2.17
C CYS A 166 25.19 10.49 2.01
N PRO A 167 26.29 10.03 1.39
CA PRO A 167 27.50 10.82 1.30
C PRO A 167 27.46 11.89 0.19
N VAL A 168 26.35 11.99 -0.55
CA VAL A 168 26.17 13.03 -1.57
C VAL A 168 25.91 14.37 -0.86
N PRO A 169 26.75 15.40 -1.05
CA PRO A 169 26.64 16.68 -0.32
C PRO A 169 25.28 17.36 -0.45
N ALA A 170 24.66 17.29 -1.64
CA ALA A 170 23.33 17.86 -1.87
C ALA A 170 22.18 17.07 -1.21
N CYS A 171 22.44 15.86 -0.73
CA CYS A 171 21.43 14.95 -0.18
C CYS A 171 21.52 14.84 1.34
N GLN A 172 22.67 14.38 1.84
CA GLN A 172 22.96 14.16 3.27
C GLN A 172 21.79 13.53 4.05
N ALA A 173 21.06 12.61 3.42
CA ALA A 173 19.92 11.95 4.05
C ALA A 173 20.41 11.07 5.21
N PRO A 174 19.81 11.20 6.42
CA PRO A 174 20.24 10.44 7.59
C PRO A 174 19.92 8.94 7.45
N ILE A 175 20.48 8.14 8.36
CA ILE A 175 20.22 6.69 8.46
C ILE A 175 18.71 6.43 8.52
N GLY A 176 18.24 5.45 7.76
CA GLY A 176 16.83 5.07 7.69
C GLY A 176 15.92 5.97 6.83
N ARG A 177 16.40 7.14 6.36
CA ARG A 177 15.62 8.03 5.49
C ARG A 177 15.97 7.84 4.01
N PRO A 178 14.98 7.91 3.08
CA PRO A 178 15.25 7.87 1.65
C PRO A 178 16.10 9.06 1.19
N CYS A 179 16.82 8.90 0.07
CA CYS A 179 17.61 9.99 -0.51
C CYS A 179 16.72 11.16 -0.95
N LYS A 180 17.22 12.40 -0.82
CA LYS A 180 16.57 13.60 -1.35
C LYS A 180 16.89 13.75 -2.84
N SER A 181 15.90 14.13 -3.66
CA SER A 181 16.15 14.48 -5.06
C SER A 181 16.66 15.93 -5.17
N ALA A 182 17.60 16.20 -6.08
CA ALA A 182 18.14 17.56 -6.29
C ALA A 182 17.08 18.60 -6.71
N LEU A 183 15.97 18.15 -7.31
CA LEU A 183 14.93 19.02 -7.88
C LEU A 183 13.68 19.15 -7.01
N ARG A 184 13.53 18.35 -5.94
CA ARG A 184 12.37 18.40 -5.05
C ARG A 184 12.80 18.03 -3.64
N SER A 185 12.35 18.80 -2.65
CA SER A 185 12.41 18.49 -1.21
C SER A 185 11.69 17.18 -0.80
N ARG A 186 11.23 16.39 -1.78
CA ARG A 186 10.55 15.12 -1.58
C ARG A 186 11.55 13.96 -1.60
N ALA A 187 11.23 12.94 -0.82
CA ALA A 187 11.92 11.65 -0.83
C ALA A 187 11.96 11.05 -2.25
N SER A 188 13.16 10.76 -2.74
CA SER A 188 13.37 9.97 -3.95
C SER A 188 13.13 8.49 -3.65
N LYS A 189 12.41 7.81 -4.56
CA LYS A 189 12.32 6.33 -4.54
C LYS A 189 13.65 5.67 -4.92
N VAL A 190 14.51 6.40 -5.63
CA VAL A 190 15.81 5.91 -6.10
C VAL A 190 16.91 6.34 -5.14
N ILE A 191 17.66 5.35 -4.64
CA ILE A 191 18.82 5.56 -3.77
C ILE A 191 20.04 5.94 -4.61
N HIS A 192 20.72 7.01 -4.21
CA HIS A 192 21.97 7.44 -4.85
C HIS A 192 23.00 6.30 -4.87
N ALA A 193 23.66 6.10 -6.02
CA ALA A 193 24.68 5.07 -6.19
C ALA A 193 25.81 5.20 -5.16
N ALA A 194 26.22 6.43 -4.84
CA ALA A 194 27.21 6.73 -3.82
C ALA A 194 26.84 6.18 -2.42
N ARG A 195 25.55 6.20 -2.06
CA ARG A 195 25.08 5.63 -0.77
C ARG A 195 25.08 4.10 -0.80
N ARG A 196 24.74 3.48 -1.92
CA ARG A 196 24.86 2.02 -2.12
C ARG A 196 26.32 1.57 -2.00
N ARG A 197 27.23 2.28 -2.66
CA ARG A 197 28.68 2.04 -2.57
C ARG A 197 29.19 2.19 -1.13
N ALA A 198 28.83 3.27 -0.45
CA ALA A 198 29.20 3.49 0.95
C ALA A 198 28.73 2.35 1.88
N ALA A 199 27.49 1.87 1.70
CA ALA A 199 26.97 0.75 2.48
C ALA A 199 27.66 -0.59 2.19
N GLN A 200 28.27 -0.72 1.00
CA GLN A 200 29.07 -1.87 0.59
C GLN A 200 30.57 -1.70 0.92
N GLY A 201 30.97 -0.62 1.60
CA GLY A 201 32.37 -0.32 1.89
C GLY A 201 33.20 0.09 0.66
N GLN A 202 32.55 0.41 -0.46
CA GLN A 202 33.20 0.82 -1.70
C GLN A 202 33.51 2.33 -1.72
N PRO A 203 34.55 2.76 -2.45
CA PRO A 203 34.91 4.16 -2.55
C PRO A 203 33.77 5.00 -3.14
N VAL A 204 33.53 6.13 -2.47
CA VAL A 204 32.39 7.04 -2.69
C VAL A 204 32.73 8.15 -3.69
N THR A 205 33.89 8.06 -4.36
CA THR A 205 34.32 9.03 -5.35
C THR A 205 33.21 9.28 -6.38
N SER A 206 32.93 10.56 -6.61
CA SER A 206 32.04 10.99 -7.67
C SER A 206 32.64 10.55 -9.00
N GLU A 207 31.90 9.74 -9.76
CA GLU A 207 32.27 9.38 -11.14
C GLU A 207 32.49 10.68 -11.93
N SER A 208 33.56 10.74 -12.72
CA SER A 208 33.77 11.90 -13.58
C SER A 208 32.65 11.97 -14.63
N PRO A 209 32.33 13.16 -15.16
CA PRO A 209 31.36 13.29 -16.25
C PRO A 209 31.68 12.37 -17.45
N GLU A 210 32.96 12.13 -17.72
CA GLU A 210 33.44 11.25 -18.79
C GLU A 210 33.16 9.76 -18.52
N GLU A 211 33.24 9.33 -17.26
CA GLU A 211 32.87 7.96 -16.85
C GLU A 211 31.36 7.74 -16.93
N ILE A 212 30.59 8.76 -16.56
CA ILE A 212 29.12 8.74 -16.68
C ILE A 212 28.73 8.60 -18.16
N GLU A 213 29.37 9.36 -19.06
CA GLU A 213 29.07 9.32 -20.49
C GLU A 213 29.50 7.99 -21.13
N ARG A 214 30.68 7.45 -20.76
CA ARG A 214 31.10 6.10 -21.17
C ARG A 214 30.12 5.02 -20.75
N ARG A 215 29.59 5.09 -19.52
CA ARG A 215 28.59 4.13 -19.04
C ARG A 215 27.26 4.27 -19.77
N ARG A 216 26.83 5.49 -20.08
CA ARG A 216 25.61 5.75 -20.87
C ARG A 216 25.73 5.19 -22.28
N SER A 217 26.82 5.47 -22.98
CA SER A 217 27.05 4.97 -24.34
C SER A 217 27.14 3.44 -24.37
N ALA A 218 27.83 2.81 -23.41
CA ALA A 218 27.88 1.36 -23.29
C ALA A 218 26.50 0.73 -23.01
N SER A 219 25.68 1.38 -22.19
CA SER A 219 24.32 0.92 -21.89
C SER A 219 23.40 1.04 -23.11
N LEU A 220 23.51 2.14 -23.87
CA LEU A 220 22.77 2.33 -25.13
C LEU A 220 23.15 1.26 -26.16
N ALA A 221 24.45 1.03 -26.38
CA ALA A 221 24.93 -0.01 -27.29
C ALA A 221 24.52 -1.43 -26.85
N SER A 222 24.34 -1.67 -25.55
CA SER A 222 23.81 -2.94 -25.05
C SER A 222 22.31 -3.09 -25.34
N LEU A 223 21.53 -2.02 -25.19
CA LEU A 223 20.10 -2.01 -25.48
C LEU A 223 19.84 -2.19 -26.99
N GLU A 224 20.61 -1.51 -27.84
CA GLU A 224 20.54 -1.66 -29.29
C GLU A 224 20.79 -3.11 -29.73
N ARG A 225 21.79 -3.77 -29.14
CA ARG A 225 22.04 -5.21 -29.39
C ARG A 225 20.87 -6.10 -28.93
N ILE A 226 20.26 -5.80 -27.79
CA ILE A 226 19.11 -6.58 -27.29
C ILE A 226 17.91 -6.39 -28.23
N ILE A 227 17.64 -5.17 -28.67
CA ILE A 227 16.53 -4.87 -29.61
C ILE A 227 16.76 -5.59 -30.94
N ALA A 228 17.96 -5.49 -31.52
CA ALA A 228 18.28 -6.16 -32.78
C ALA A 228 18.13 -7.69 -32.69
N ASN A 229 18.56 -8.29 -31.57
CA ASN A 229 18.38 -9.73 -31.35
C ASN A 229 16.90 -10.12 -31.21
N GLN A 230 16.08 -9.28 -30.58
CA GLN A 230 14.64 -9.52 -30.44
C GLN A 230 13.91 -9.38 -31.77
N GLU A 231 14.29 -8.43 -32.61
CA GLU A 231 13.75 -8.24 -33.95
C GLU A 231 14.10 -9.42 -34.85
N ALA A 232 15.37 -9.85 -34.87
CA ALA A 232 15.80 -11.02 -35.64
C ALA A 232 15.05 -12.30 -35.20
N ALA A 233 14.90 -12.54 -33.90
CA ALA A 233 14.16 -13.69 -33.38
C ALA A 233 12.66 -13.62 -33.74
N ARG A 234 12.08 -12.42 -33.84
CA ARG A 234 10.68 -12.22 -34.22
C ARG A 234 10.46 -12.44 -35.71
N GLU A 235 11.40 -12.01 -36.55
CA GLU A 235 11.38 -12.27 -37.99
C GLU A 235 11.51 -13.76 -38.31
N GLU A 236 12.42 -14.46 -37.61
CA GLU A 236 12.56 -15.93 -37.71
C GLU A 236 11.26 -16.66 -37.31
N ALA A 237 10.59 -16.21 -36.25
CA ALA A 237 9.33 -16.81 -35.78
C ALA A 237 8.09 -16.51 -36.67
N LEU A 238 8.17 -15.53 -37.58
CA LEU A 238 7.09 -15.16 -38.51
C LEU A 238 7.35 -15.66 -39.95
N GLY A 239 8.50 -16.28 -40.20
CA GLY A 239 8.98 -16.73 -41.51
C GLY A 239 8.82 -18.23 -41.81
N GLU A 240 8.16 -18.99 -40.92
CA GLU A 240 7.70 -20.39 -41.15
C GLU A 240 6.19 -20.45 -41.39
#